data_AF-A0A8J6FKD7-F1
#
_entry.id   AF-A0A8J6FKD7-F1
#
_cell.length_a   1.000
_cell.length_b   1.000
_cell.length_c   1.000
_cell.angle_alpha   90.00
_cell.angle_beta   90.00
_cell.angle_gamma   90.00
#
_symmetry.space_group_name_H-M   'P 1'
#
loop_
_entity.id
_entity.type
_entity.pdbx_description
1 polymer ?
#
loop_
_entity_poly.entity_id
_entity_poly.type
_entity_poly.pdbx_seq_one_letter_code
_entity_poly.pdbx_strand_id
1 'polypeptide(L)'
;DLLKDFLEKREKGELLVQKSSNLKKNVLKKAELCISKDGLLHFGDTVMLLNPENSESSLSNPSPVYGNYTLSVNPEESAVHVKSHMTAPCGVSASSNVKPCARNAFIITSVDGSEPGEPVCYGQNFALRTAEEFTGHLYLTSDRKSFLKSSKKSHLQEVSLTDQHSYETCWQVVYLDPQLRPEHEGLPVPANTKVLLVHSKTNQCLAVLRKYILWTLFGKECEITAHTYLDGHRVEKNENHWIIVTGNPSDDINTMFDRPKPPSEDINGIKCD
;
A
#
# COMPACT_ATOMS: atom_id res chain seq x y z
N ASP A 1 -31.20 35.71 1.15
CA ASP A 1 -29.90 35.41 1.81
C ASP A 1 -29.30 34.06 1.45
N LEU A 2 -30.05 32.94 1.50
CA LEU A 2 -29.52 31.59 1.16
C LEU A 2 -28.92 31.48 -0.27
N LEU A 3 -29.59 32.08 -1.26
CA LEU A 3 -29.09 32.07 -2.65
C LEU A 3 -27.81 32.89 -2.81
N LYS A 4 -27.69 34.00 -2.06
CA LYS A 4 -26.50 34.86 -2.09
C LYS A 4 -25.31 34.15 -1.46
N ASP A 5 -25.50 33.52 -0.29
CA ASP A 5 -24.49 32.67 0.36
C ASP A 5 -24.05 31.50 -0.55
N PHE A 6 -25.00 30.84 -1.22
CA PHE A 6 -24.68 29.79 -2.19
C PHE A 6 -23.84 30.31 -3.37
N LEU A 7 -24.20 31.45 -3.96
CA LEU A 7 -23.49 32.04 -5.08
C LEU A 7 -22.07 32.48 -4.67
N GLU A 8 -21.92 33.11 -3.51
CA GLU A 8 -20.62 33.51 -2.96
C GLU A 8 -19.73 32.29 -2.69
N LYS A 9 -20.27 31.23 -2.06
CA LYS A 9 -19.53 29.97 -1.85
C LYS A 9 -19.17 29.30 -3.15
N ARG A 10 -20.05 29.32 -4.16
CA ARG A 10 -19.79 28.76 -5.48
C ARG A 10 -18.65 29.48 -6.18
N GLU A 11 -18.64 30.80 -6.12
CA GLU A 11 -17.60 31.65 -6.72
C GLU A 11 -16.23 31.43 -6.06
N LYS A 12 -16.21 31.25 -4.73
CA LYS A 12 -15.01 30.93 -3.95
C LYS A 12 -14.57 29.46 -4.05
N GLY A 13 -15.33 28.58 -4.70
CA GLY A 13 -15.03 27.14 -4.75
C GLY A 13 -15.28 26.41 -3.42
N GLU A 14 -16.05 27.00 -2.52
CA GLU A 14 -16.26 26.54 -1.15
C GLU A 14 -17.43 25.57 -0.99
N LEU A 15 -18.20 25.32 -2.07
CA LEU A 15 -19.25 24.31 -2.03
C LEU A 15 -18.64 22.93 -1.76
N LEU A 16 -19.36 22.12 -0.98
CA LEU A 16 -18.93 20.76 -0.62
C LEU A 16 -18.67 19.88 -1.85
N VAL A 17 -19.50 20.02 -2.89
CA VAL A 17 -19.30 19.34 -4.19
C VAL A 17 -18.01 19.79 -4.88
N GLN A 18 -17.67 21.07 -4.84
CA GLN A 18 -16.44 21.61 -5.43
C GLN A 18 -15.21 21.14 -4.65
N LYS A 19 -15.24 21.22 -3.32
CA LYS A 19 -14.16 20.73 -2.45
C LYS A 19 -13.92 19.23 -2.60
N SER A 20 -14.98 18.42 -2.59
CA SER A 20 -14.90 16.97 -2.78
C SER A 20 -14.37 16.60 -4.17
N SER A 21 -14.85 17.28 -5.22
CA SER A 21 -14.35 17.08 -6.59
C SER A 21 -12.87 17.45 -6.73
N ASN A 22 -12.44 18.57 -6.14
CA ASN A 22 -11.04 19.01 -6.15
C ASN A 22 -10.15 18.02 -5.40
N LEU A 23 -10.54 17.60 -4.19
CA LEU A 23 -9.82 16.58 -3.44
C LEU A 23 -9.67 15.30 -4.27
N LYS A 24 -10.78 14.79 -4.81
CA LYS A 24 -10.78 13.57 -5.62
C LYS A 24 -9.87 13.70 -6.83
N LYS A 25 -9.87 14.86 -7.49
CA LYS A 25 -8.97 15.16 -8.61
C LYS A 25 -7.49 15.13 -8.19
N ASN A 26 -7.15 15.70 -7.04
CA ASN A 26 -5.75 15.76 -6.57
C ASN A 26 -5.24 14.40 -6.13
N VAL A 27 -6.01 13.65 -5.34
CA VAL A 27 -5.58 12.32 -4.85
C VAL A 27 -5.59 11.24 -5.94
N LEU A 28 -6.39 11.41 -6.99
CA LEU A 28 -6.40 10.51 -8.15
C LEU A 28 -5.50 11.00 -9.29
N LYS A 29 -4.75 12.09 -9.10
CA LYS A 29 -3.74 12.53 -10.07
C LYS A 29 -2.73 11.40 -10.25
N LYS A 30 -2.36 11.12 -11.51
CA LYS A 30 -1.33 10.12 -11.85
C LYS A 30 -0.04 10.43 -11.07
N ALA A 31 0.55 9.40 -10.49
CA ALA A 31 1.87 9.46 -9.87
C ALA A 31 2.87 8.67 -10.72
N GLU A 32 4.12 9.11 -10.72
CA GLU A 32 5.22 8.40 -11.37
C GLU A 32 5.95 7.54 -10.35
N LEU A 33 6.09 6.26 -10.65
CA LEU A 33 6.85 5.33 -9.81
C LEU A 33 8.30 5.27 -10.30
N CYS A 34 9.24 5.11 -9.38
CA CYS A 34 10.65 4.92 -9.72
C CYS A 34 10.84 3.62 -10.49
N ILE A 35 11.70 3.64 -11.52
CA ILE A 35 12.09 2.44 -12.27
C ILE A 35 13.32 1.84 -11.59
N SER A 36 13.21 0.57 -11.17
CA SER A 36 14.37 -0.18 -10.69
C SER A 36 15.28 -0.56 -11.87
N LYS A 37 16.56 -0.17 -11.80
CA LYS A 37 17.54 -0.36 -12.89
C LYS A 37 18.29 -1.69 -12.81
N ASP A 38 18.48 -2.19 -11.60
CA ASP A 38 19.21 -3.41 -11.24
C ASP A 38 18.29 -4.54 -10.76
N GLY A 39 16.98 -4.29 -10.69
CA GLY A 39 15.99 -5.23 -10.19
C GLY A 39 15.82 -5.24 -8.67
N LEU A 40 16.41 -4.30 -7.94
CA LEU A 40 16.32 -4.16 -6.48
C LEU A 40 15.45 -2.96 -6.07
N LEU A 41 14.96 -2.99 -4.83
CA LEU A 41 14.31 -1.84 -4.19
C LEU A 41 15.34 -0.94 -3.52
N HIS A 42 15.20 0.38 -3.65
CA HIS A 42 16.10 1.34 -3.02
C HIS A 42 15.37 2.31 -2.09
N PHE A 43 16.11 2.82 -1.11
CA PHE A 43 15.67 3.98 -0.35
C PHE A 43 15.51 5.20 -1.26
N GLY A 44 14.41 5.91 -1.11
CA GLY A 44 14.01 7.02 -1.98
C GLY A 44 13.10 6.62 -3.14
N ASP A 45 12.94 5.32 -3.41
CA ASP A 45 12.05 4.88 -4.49
C ASP A 45 10.59 5.19 -4.18
N THR A 46 9.90 5.78 -5.17
CA THR A 46 8.44 5.90 -5.18
C THR A 46 7.84 4.63 -5.76
N VAL A 47 7.09 3.91 -4.93
CA VAL A 47 6.55 2.57 -5.20
C VAL A 47 5.05 2.51 -4.89
N MET A 48 4.41 1.43 -5.32
CA MET A 48 3.04 1.09 -4.96
C MET A 48 3.00 -0.29 -4.28
N LEU A 49 2.20 -0.44 -3.23
CA LEU A 49 2.03 -1.73 -2.56
C LEU A 49 0.79 -2.43 -3.08
N LEU A 50 0.97 -3.59 -3.70
CA LEU A 50 -0.09 -4.40 -4.31
C LEU A 50 -0.27 -5.73 -3.57
N ASN A 51 -1.47 -6.00 -3.08
CA ASN A 51 -1.88 -7.32 -2.61
C ASN A 51 -2.51 -8.08 -3.79
N PRO A 52 -1.84 -9.13 -4.30
CA PRO A 52 -2.28 -9.82 -5.50
C PRO A 52 -3.55 -10.62 -5.25
N GLU A 53 -4.33 -10.82 -6.31
CA GLU A 53 -5.45 -11.75 -6.31
C GLU A 53 -4.99 -13.16 -5.92
N ASN A 54 -5.80 -13.82 -5.10
CA ASN A 54 -5.57 -15.19 -4.72
C ASN A 54 -5.98 -16.12 -5.88
N SER A 55 -5.01 -16.77 -6.53
CA SER A 55 -5.27 -17.84 -7.51
C SER A 55 -5.80 -19.12 -6.87
N GLU A 56 -5.62 -19.29 -5.56
CA GLU A 56 -6.03 -20.46 -4.77
C GLU A 56 -7.24 -20.16 -3.89
N SER A 57 -8.28 -19.55 -4.45
CA SER A 57 -9.58 -19.59 -3.78
C SER A 57 -10.07 -21.04 -3.74
N SER A 58 -9.74 -21.74 -2.65
CA SER A 58 -10.40 -22.98 -2.26
C SER A 58 -11.90 -22.80 -2.41
N LEU A 59 -12.53 -23.78 -3.07
CA LEU A 59 -13.95 -23.90 -3.40
C LEU A 59 -14.92 -23.77 -2.20
N SER A 60 -14.42 -23.46 -1.00
CA SER A 60 -15.12 -23.47 0.29
C SER A 60 -15.48 -22.10 0.84
N ASN A 61 -14.98 -20.99 0.29
CA ASN A 61 -15.39 -19.64 0.69
C ASN A 61 -15.26 -18.65 -0.49
N PRO A 62 -16.32 -18.41 -1.27
CA PRO A 62 -16.31 -17.35 -2.28
C PRO A 62 -16.22 -16.02 -1.55
N SER A 63 -15.01 -15.46 -1.46
CA SER A 63 -14.86 -14.06 -1.04
C SER A 63 -15.59 -13.21 -2.09
N PRO A 64 -16.53 -12.34 -1.72
CA PRO A 64 -17.40 -11.65 -2.67
C PRO A 64 -16.67 -10.59 -3.51
N VAL A 65 -15.36 -10.43 -3.34
CA VAL A 65 -14.57 -9.44 -4.05
C VAL A 65 -13.23 -10.04 -4.52
N TYR A 66 -13.15 -10.16 -5.84
CA TYR A 66 -12.02 -10.66 -6.63
C TYR A 66 -11.11 -9.51 -7.06
N GLY A 67 -9.90 -9.83 -7.50
CA GLY A 67 -8.93 -8.88 -8.07
C GLY A 67 -7.79 -8.45 -7.15
N ASN A 68 -6.90 -7.65 -7.70
CA ASN A 68 -5.75 -7.07 -6.99
C ASN A 68 -6.18 -5.85 -6.19
N TYR A 69 -5.52 -5.62 -5.06
CA TYR A 69 -5.73 -4.43 -4.24
C TYR A 69 -4.44 -3.66 -4.03
N THR A 70 -4.53 -2.35 -3.87
CA THR A 70 -3.40 -1.49 -3.53
C THR A 70 -3.62 -0.81 -2.20
N LEU A 71 -2.54 -0.64 -1.42
CA LEU A 71 -2.58 0.24 -0.25
C LEU A 71 -2.88 1.65 -0.74
N SER A 72 -3.92 2.26 -0.21
CA SER A 72 -4.38 3.58 -0.62
C SER A 72 -4.70 4.43 0.59
N VAL A 73 -4.32 5.70 0.54
CA VAL A 73 -4.68 6.69 1.55
C VAL A 73 -6.20 6.90 1.57
N ASN A 74 -6.85 6.91 2.73
CA ASN A 74 -8.29 7.08 2.87
C ASN A 74 -8.64 8.31 3.73
N PRO A 75 -8.74 9.52 3.13
CA PRO A 75 -9.12 10.72 3.85
C PRO A 75 -10.55 10.60 4.39
N GLU A 76 -10.75 11.03 5.64
CA GLU A 76 -12.08 11.13 6.21
C GLU A 76 -12.87 12.26 5.54
N GLU A 77 -14.14 12.01 5.23
CA GLU A 77 -15.01 12.94 4.50
C GLU A 77 -15.16 14.29 5.23
N SER A 78 -15.12 14.28 6.57
CA SER A 78 -15.18 15.48 7.41
C SER A 78 -13.94 16.38 7.26
N ALA A 79 -12.76 15.81 7.01
CA ALA A 79 -11.51 16.55 6.83
C ALA A 79 -11.47 17.33 5.50
N VAL A 80 -12.25 16.88 4.51
CA VAL A 80 -12.41 17.52 3.19
C VAL A 80 -13.07 18.90 3.29
N HIS A 81 -13.78 19.18 4.38
CA HIS A 81 -14.49 20.45 4.56
C HIS A 81 -13.56 21.62 4.86
N VAL A 82 -12.37 21.38 5.41
CA VAL A 82 -11.60 22.42 6.12
C VAL A 82 -10.24 22.70 5.51
N LYS A 83 -9.53 21.71 4.94
CA LYS A 83 -8.11 21.86 4.62
C LYS A 83 -7.79 21.57 3.15
N SER A 84 -6.76 22.26 2.66
CA SER A 84 -6.21 22.13 1.31
C SER A 84 -5.21 20.98 1.16
N HIS A 85 -4.93 20.24 2.23
CA HIS A 85 -4.01 19.10 2.27
C HIS A 85 -4.53 18.05 3.27
N MET A 86 -4.01 16.84 3.15
CA MET A 86 -4.34 15.74 4.05
C MET A 86 -3.71 15.92 5.42
N THR A 87 -4.40 15.55 6.49
CA THR A 87 -3.90 15.71 7.86
C THR A 87 -3.85 14.40 8.62
N ALA A 88 -2.82 14.28 9.47
CA ALA A 88 -2.70 13.19 10.42
C ALA A 88 -3.73 13.31 11.57
N PRO A 89 -4.17 12.19 12.15
CA PRO A 89 -4.05 10.84 11.59
C PRO A 89 -4.97 10.68 10.36
N CYS A 90 -4.49 9.96 9.34
CA CYS A 90 -5.29 9.65 8.15
C CYS A 90 -5.48 8.13 8.01
N GLY A 91 -6.68 7.70 7.60
CA GLY A 91 -6.96 6.29 7.39
C GLY A 91 -6.26 5.75 6.15
N VAL A 92 -6.20 4.42 6.03
CA VAL A 92 -5.87 3.72 4.78
C VAL A 92 -6.95 2.72 4.42
N SER A 93 -6.98 2.32 3.16
CA SER A 93 -7.86 1.28 2.64
C SER A 93 -7.17 0.52 1.52
N ALA A 94 -7.68 -0.68 1.23
CA ALA A 94 -7.29 -1.48 0.08
C ALA A 94 -8.20 -1.13 -1.10
N SER A 95 -7.65 -0.46 -2.11
CA SER A 95 -8.37 -0.03 -3.31
C SER A 95 -8.18 -1.02 -4.45
N SER A 96 -9.21 -1.28 -5.24
CA SER A 96 -9.06 -2.06 -6.49
C SER A 96 -8.40 -1.27 -7.61
N ASN A 97 -8.09 0.01 -7.40
CA ASN A 97 -7.33 0.81 -8.36
C ASN A 97 -5.84 0.41 -8.33
N VAL A 98 -5.41 -0.29 -9.38
CA VAL A 98 -4.02 -0.70 -9.58
C VAL A 98 -3.20 0.31 -10.39
N LYS A 99 -3.80 1.43 -10.83
CA LYS A 99 -3.06 2.48 -11.53
C LYS A 99 -2.35 3.38 -10.52
N PRO A 100 -1.06 3.71 -10.73
CA PRO A 100 -0.34 4.65 -9.87
C PRO A 100 -0.99 6.03 -9.85
N CYS A 101 -1.28 6.51 -8.65
CA CYS A 101 -1.83 7.83 -8.38
C CYS A 101 -1.32 8.35 -7.03
N ALA A 102 -1.51 9.64 -6.78
CA ALA A 102 -1.10 10.30 -5.55
C ALA A 102 -1.53 9.57 -4.27
N ARG A 103 -2.69 8.89 -4.34
CA ARG A 103 -3.28 8.14 -3.24
C ARG A 103 -2.63 6.80 -2.91
N ASN A 104 -1.97 6.14 -3.86
CA ASN A 104 -1.38 4.81 -3.66
C ASN A 104 0.13 4.75 -3.92
N ALA A 105 0.77 5.90 -4.13
CA ALA A 105 2.21 6.05 -4.27
C ALA A 105 2.87 6.39 -2.93
N PHE A 106 3.90 5.63 -2.58
CA PHE A 106 4.66 5.76 -1.33
C PHE A 106 6.16 5.79 -1.61
N ILE A 107 6.91 6.57 -0.84
CA ILE A 107 8.37 6.62 -0.85
C ILE A 107 8.91 5.71 0.25
N ILE A 108 9.82 4.80 -0.12
CA ILE A 108 10.58 4.00 0.83
C ILE A 108 11.61 4.92 1.51
N THR A 109 11.48 5.14 2.81
CA THR A 109 12.32 6.08 3.57
C THR A 109 13.19 5.33 4.57
N SER A 110 14.49 5.62 4.60
CA SER A 110 15.39 5.07 5.62
C SER A 110 15.04 5.64 7.00
N VAL A 111 15.17 4.78 8.02
CA VAL A 111 15.00 5.15 9.44
C VAL A 111 16.28 4.93 10.26
N ASP A 112 17.30 4.35 9.65
CA ASP A 112 18.57 3.93 10.26
C ASP A 112 19.78 4.75 9.76
N GLY A 113 19.57 5.68 8.83
CA GLY A 113 20.60 6.54 8.27
C GLY A 113 21.19 6.06 6.94
N SER A 114 20.66 4.98 6.36
CA SER A 114 20.98 4.54 5.00
C SER A 114 20.74 5.65 3.97
N GLU A 115 21.62 5.76 2.98
CA GLU A 115 21.59 6.83 1.99
C GLU A 115 20.50 6.60 0.92
N PRO A 116 19.89 7.66 0.36
CA PRO A 116 19.01 7.52 -0.79
C PRO A 116 19.73 6.85 -1.97
N GLY A 117 19.11 5.83 -2.55
CA GLY A 117 19.68 5.01 -3.62
C GLY A 117 20.44 3.77 -3.13
N GLU A 118 20.57 3.55 -1.82
CA GLU A 118 21.05 2.26 -1.29
C GLU A 118 19.94 1.20 -1.33
N PRO A 119 20.29 -0.08 -1.57
CA PRO A 119 19.31 -1.15 -1.64
C PRO A 119 18.71 -1.44 -0.26
N VAL A 120 17.41 -1.66 -0.23
CA VAL A 120 16.70 -2.11 0.97
C VAL A 120 16.98 -3.59 1.17
N CYS A 121 17.40 -3.99 2.37
CA CYS A 121 17.64 -5.40 2.69
C CYS A 121 16.48 -6.05 3.47
N TYR A 122 16.34 -7.38 3.35
CA TYR A 122 15.42 -8.15 4.17
C TYR A 122 15.76 -7.98 5.66
N GLY A 123 14.73 -7.79 6.49
CA GLY A 123 14.88 -7.53 7.92
C GLY A 123 15.32 -6.10 8.27
N GLN A 124 15.67 -5.26 7.28
CA GLN A 124 16.02 -3.87 7.53
C GLN A 124 14.78 -3.03 7.82
N ASN A 125 14.88 -2.16 8.83
CA ASN A 125 13.81 -1.23 9.15
C ASN A 125 13.76 -0.10 8.12
N PHE A 126 12.55 0.22 7.67
CA PHE A 126 12.26 1.38 6.83
C PHE A 126 10.88 1.96 7.19
N ALA A 127 10.57 3.13 6.65
CA ALA A 127 9.24 3.71 6.76
C ALA A 127 8.64 3.95 5.37
N LEU A 128 7.32 3.81 5.26
CA LEU A 128 6.57 4.12 4.05
C LEU A 128 5.94 5.50 4.20
N ARG A 129 6.36 6.45 3.38
CA ARG A 129 5.88 7.83 3.41
C ARG A 129 5.03 8.13 2.19
N THR A 130 3.96 8.89 2.31
CA THR A 130 3.20 9.31 1.13
C THR A 130 4.05 10.18 0.19
N ALA A 131 3.96 9.94 -1.12
CA ALA A 131 4.88 10.53 -2.09
C ALA A 131 4.59 12.00 -2.40
N GLU A 132 3.31 12.34 -2.57
CA GLU A 132 2.89 13.65 -3.07
C GLU A 132 2.73 14.67 -1.94
N GLU A 133 3.15 15.92 -2.17
CA GLU A 133 3.11 16.99 -1.16
C GLU A 133 1.71 17.24 -0.61
N PHE A 134 0.68 17.20 -1.47
CA PHE A 134 -0.73 17.36 -1.07
C PHE A 134 -1.20 16.32 -0.05
N THR A 135 -0.56 15.14 -0.03
CA THR A 135 -0.88 14.06 0.91
C THR A 135 -0.20 14.24 2.27
N GLY A 136 0.60 15.29 2.47
CA GLY A 136 1.12 15.70 3.76
C GLY A 136 2.35 14.93 4.26
N HIS A 137 3.02 14.17 3.39
CA HIS A 137 4.21 13.37 3.73
C HIS A 137 4.02 12.48 4.96
N LEU A 138 2.87 11.82 5.05
CA LEU A 138 2.49 11.01 6.20
C LEU A 138 3.13 9.62 6.13
N TYR A 139 3.48 9.08 7.28
CA TYR A 139 4.11 7.77 7.43
C TYR A 139 3.09 6.70 7.80
N LEU A 140 3.19 5.51 7.18
CA LEU A 140 2.39 4.35 7.52
C LEU A 140 2.72 3.88 8.93
N THR A 141 1.71 3.85 9.80
CA THR A 141 1.87 3.53 11.21
C THR A 141 0.88 2.48 11.69
N SER A 142 1.27 1.77 12.74
CA SER A 142 0.38 0.89 13.47
C SER A 142 0.80 0.81 14.94
N ASP A 143 -0.12 0.44 15.82
CA ASP A 143 0.19 0.17 17.22
C ASP A 143 -0.72 -0.92 17.77
N ARG A 144 -0.35 -1.50 18.91
CA ARG A 144 -1.13 -2.54 19.57
C ARG A 144 -2.59 -2.11 19.70
N LYS A 145 -3.48 -3.02 19.32
CA LYS A 145 -4.92 -2.82 19.48
C LYS A 145 -5.23 -2.43 20.93
N SER A 146 -5.96 -1.34 21.09
CA SER A 146 -6.56 -0.93 22.36
C SER A 146 -8.06 -0.75 22.20
N PHE A 147 -8.77 -0.48 23.29
CA PHE A 147 -10.19 -0.17 23.22
C PHE A 147 -10.48 1.08 22.38
N LEU A 148 -9.56 2.05 22.37
CA LEU A 148 -9.70 3.31 21.64
C LEU A 148 -9.07 3.28 20.24
N LYS A 149 -8.12 2.37 19.98
CA LYS A 149 -7.41 2.23 18.70
C LYS A 149 -7.59 0.83 18.15
N SER A 150 -8.52 0.69 17.20
CA SER A 150 -8.78 -0.55 16.48
C SER A 150 -9.39 -0.25 15.11
N SER A 151 -9.25 -1.18 14.16
CA SER A 151 -9.82 -1.04 12.83
C SER A 151 -11.36 -0.94 12.88
N LYS A 152 -11.94 -0.18 11.94
CA LYS A 152 -13.34 0.25 11.98
C LYS A 152 -14.35 -0.90 11.87
N LYS A 153 -14.01 -1.99 11.19
CA LYS A 153 -14.94 -3.09 10.88
C LYS A 153 -14.53 -4.40 11.55
N SER A 154 -13.27 -4.80 11.43
CA SER A 154 -12.80 -6.06 12.03
C SER A 154 -12.38 -5.92 13.50
N HIS A 155 -12.23 -4.70 14.00
CA HIS A 155 -11.70 -4.41 15.34
C HIS A 155 -10.34 -5.08 15.58
N LEU A 156 -9.48 -5.18 14.57
CA LEU A 156 -8.10 -5.63 14.69
C LEU A 156 -7.17 -4.44 14.94
N GLN A 157 -5.86 -4.71 14.95
CA GLN A 157 -4.85 -3.67 15.03
C GLN A 157 -4.93 -2.76 13.79
N GLU A 158 -5.19 -1.48 14.04
CA GLU A 158 -5.40 -0.47 13.02
C GLU A 158 -4.09 -0.13 12.31
N VAL A 159 -4.18 0.12 11.01
CA VAL A 159 -3.12 0.75 10.22
C VAL A 159 -3.64 2.10 9.77
N SER A 160 -2.84 3.14 9.96
CA SER A 160 -3.17 4.52 9.61
C SER A 160 -1.92 5.27 9.17
N LEU A 161 -2.04 6.56 8.95
CA LEU A 161 -0.98 7.45 8.50
C LEU A 161 -0.81 8.57 9.53
N THR A 162 0.43 8.87 9.90
CA THR A 162 0.78 9.88 10.90
C THR A 162 1.87 10.81 10.40
N ASP A 163 1.94 12.03 10.92
CA ASP A 163 3.05 12.96 10.67
C ASP A 163 4.24 12.74 11.61
N GLN A 164 4.06 11.89 12.63
CA GLN A 164 5.09 11.57 13.62
C GLN A 164 5.99 10.44 13.15
N HIS A 165 7.25 10.76 12.86
CA HIS A 165 8.27 9.74 12.59
C HIS A 165 8.70 9.08 13.92
N SER A 166 8.39 7.80 14.08
CA SER A 166 8.71 7.03 15.30
C SER A 166 8.85 5.53 15.01
N TYR A 167 9.20 4.74 16.03
CA TYR A 167 9.28 3.28 15.87
C TYR A 167 7.93 2.61 15.48
N GLU A 168 6.79 3.30 15.70
CA GLU A 168 5.46 2.86 15.24
C GLU A 168 5.26 3.04 13.73
N THR A 169 6.20 3.69 13.05
CA THR A 169 6.22 3.87 11.59
C THR A 169 7.20 2.93 10.89
N CYS A 170 7.92 2.11 11.66
CA CYS A 170 8.92 1.20 11.14
C CYS A 170 8.28 -0.12 10.68
N TRP A 171 8.62 -0.51 9.46
CA TRP A 171 8.25 -1.75 8.82
C TRP A 171 9.52 -2.46 8.31
N GLN A 172 9.42 -3.77 8.10
CA GLN A 172 10.46 -4.61 7.54
C GLN A 172 9.90 -5.40 6.37
N VAL A 173 10.72 -5.58 5.34
CA VAL A 173 10.44 -6.58 4.31
C VAL A 173 10.95 -7.91 4.81
N VAL A 174 10.10 -8.92 4.83
CA VAL A 174 10.46 -10.28 5.23
C VAL A 174 10.24 -11.22 4.06
N TYR A 175 11.16 -12.17 3.89
CA TYR A 175 11.08 -13.17 2.85
C TYR A 175 9.83 -14.04 3.01
N LEU A 176 9.20 -14.40 1.89
CA LEU A 176 7.90 -15.04 1.89
C LEU A 176 7.93 -16.41 2.58
N ASP A 177 8.85 -17.28 2.18
CA ASP A 177 8.99 -18.64 2.72
C ASP A 177 9.63 -18.60 4.13
N PRO A 178 8.92 -19.04 5.19
CA PRO A 178 9.48 -19.09 6.53
C PRO A 178 10.77 -19.90 6.66
N GLN A 179 10.97 -20.95 5.86
CA GLN A 179 12.14 -21.82 5.94
C GLN A 179 13.40 -21.17 5.39
N LEU A 180 13.25 -20.22 4.46
CA LEU A 180 14.36 -19.56 3.77
C LEU A 180 14.67 -18.16 4.34
N ARG A 181 13.94 -17.71 5.37
CA ARG A 181 14.17 -16.39 5.99
C ARG A 181 15.60 -16.21 6.52
N PRO A 182 16.18 -17.17 7.27
CA PRO A 182 17.54 -17.02 7.80
C PRO A 182 18.60 -16.82 6.72
N GLU A 183 18.44 -17.46 5.57
CA GLU A 183 19.36 -17.39 4.42
C GLU A 183 19.22 -16.06 3.66
N HIS A 184 18.03 -15.47 3.67
CA HIS A 184 17.73 -14.22 2.98
C HIS A 184 17.92 -12.96 3.84
N GLU A 185 18.02 -13.10 5.16
CA GLU A 185 18.20 -11.98 6.08
C GLU A 185 19.42 -11.13 5.70
N GLY A 186 19.25 -9.81 5.61
CA GLY A 186 20.32 -8.88 5.22
C GLY A 186 20.65 -8.85 3.73
N LEU A 187 20.05 -9.72 2.89
CA LEU A 187 20.21 -9.63 1.44
C LEU A 187 19.31 -8.52 0.85
N PRO A 188 19.73 -7.87 -0.26
CA PRO A 188 18.90 -6.90 -0.98
C PRO A 188 17.56 -7.49 -1.43
N VAL A 189 16.50 -6.71 -1.32
CA VAL A 189 15.14 -7.11 -1.71
C VAL A 189 14.94 -6.91 -3.22
N PRO A 190 14.62 -7.97 -3.98
CA PRO A 190 14.27 -7.84 -5.39
C PRO A 190 12.92 -7.11 -5.56
N ALA A 191 12.89 -6.13 -6.44
CA ALA A 191 11.68 -5.39 -6.81
C ALA A 191 10.65 -6.31 -7.47
N ASN A 192 9.36 -5.98 -7.33
CA ASN A 192 8.25 -6.69 -7.99
C ASN A 192 8.12 -8.17 -7.64
N THR A 193 8.70 -8.62 -6.52
CA THR A 193 8.54 -9.97 -5.97
C THR A 193 7.53 -10.00 -4.84
N LYS A 194 6.98 -11.19 -4.55
CA LYS A 194 6.08 -11.39 -3.40
C LYS A 194 6.89 -11.39 -2.11
N VAL A 195 6.47 -10.56 -1.16
CA VAL A 195 7.11 -10.38 0.14
C VAL A 195 6.06 -10.23 1.23
N LEU A 196 6.50 -10.28 2.49
CA LEU A 196 5.72 -9.88 3.65
C LEU A 196 6.19 -8.50 4.12
N LEU A 197 5.24 -7.69 4.60
CA LEU A 197 5.53 -6.42 5.26
C LEU A 197 5.18 -6.56 6.73
N VAL A 198 6.19 -6.53 7.60
CA VAL A 198 6.04 -6.76 9.04
C VAL A 198 6.24 -5.45 9.79
N HIS A 199 5.31 -5.11 10.67
CA HIS A 199 5.44 -3.94 11.53
C HIS A 199 6.44 -4.21 12.65
N SER A 200 7.53 -3.43 12.72
CA SER A 200 8.70 -3.73 13.57
C SER A 200 8.38 -3.75 15.07
N LYS A 201 7.41 -2.94 15.53
CA LYS A 201 7.03 -2.88 16.96
C LYS A 201 6.14 -4.03 17.40
N THR A 202 5.24 -4.51 16.55
CA THR A 202 4.22 -5.51 16.95
C THR A 202 4.43 -6.88 16.31
N ASN A 203 5.38 -7.00 15.40
CA ASN A 203 5.66 -8.22 14.64
C ASN A 203 4.40 -8.78 13.96
N GLN A 204 3.52 -7.89 13.50
CA GLN A 204 2.30 -8.24 12.76
C GLN A 204 2.48 -7.90 11.28
N CYS A 205 2.02 -8.79 10.41
CA CYS A 205 2.06 -8.56 8.98
C CYS A 205 0.96 -7.61 8.53
N LEU A 206 1.25 -6.73 7.57
CA LEU A 206 0.24 -5.94 6.88
C LEU A 206 -0.72 -6.86 6.14
N ALA A 207 -2.03 -6.63 6.24
CA ALA A 207 -3.05 -7.53 5.73
C ALA A 207 -4.19 -6.80 5.01
N VAL A 208 -4.66 -7.36 3.90
CA VAL A 208 -5.92 -6.94 3.24
C VAL A 208 -7.06 -7.86 3.65
N LEU A 209 -8.08 -7.28 4.28
CA LEU A 209 -9.25 -8.00 4.76
C LEU A 209 -10.39 -7.91 3.74
N ARG A 210 -10.33 -8.77 2.72
CA ARG A 210 -11.28 -8.79 1.56
C ARG A 210 -12.75 -8.99 1.96
N LYS A 211 -13.02 -9.54 3.15
CA LYS A 211 -14.38 -9.72 3.70
C LYS A 211 -14.95 -8.44 4.33
N TYR A 212 -14.09 -7.51 4.72
CA TYR A 212 -14.47 -6.31 5.49
C TYR A 212 -14.46 -5.09 4.58
N ILE A 213 -15.66 -4.74 4.10
CA ILE A 213 -15.84 -3.68 3.12
C ILE A 213 -15.95 -2.30 3.79
N LEU A 214 -15.20 -1.36 3.24
CA LEU A 214 -15.26 0.07 3.53
C LEU A 214 -15.95 0.78 2.36
N TRP A 215 -16.95 1.60 2.66
CA TRP A 215 -17.54 2.52 1.70
C TRP A 215 -16.81 3.85 1.83
N THR A 216 -15.99 4.18 0.85
CA THR A 216 -15.17 5.40 0.82
C THR A 216 -15.63 6.32 -0.31
N LEU A 217 -15.07 7.53 -0.38
CA LEU A 217 -15.32 8.50 -1.46
C LEU A 217 -14.92 7.97 -2.85
N PHE A 218 -14.18 6.86 -2.89
CA PHE A 218 -13.65 6.22 -4.08
C PHE A 218 -14.40 4.94 -4.44
N GLY A 219 -15.39 4.54 -3.64
CA GLY A 219 -16.25 3.39 -3.88
C GLY A 219 -16.08 2.30 -2.83
N LYS A 220 -16.22 1.05 -3.28
CA LYS A 220 -16.13 -0.14 -2.45
C LYS A 220 -14.68 -0.57 -2.30
N GLU A 221 -14.15 -0.45 -1.10
CA GLU A 221 -12.77 -0.79 -0.76
C GLU A 221 -12.72 -1.80 0.39
N CYS A 222 -11.55 -2.36 0.66
CA CYS A 222 -11.36 -3.30 1.75
C CYS A 222 -10.60 -2.68 2.91
N GLU A 223 -10.83 -3.20 4.11
CA GLU A 223 -10.09 -2.81 5.29
C GLU A 223 -8.65 -3.33 5.24
N ILE A 224 -7.70 -2.52 5.73
CA ILE A 224 -6.30 -2.91 5.92
C ILE A 224 -6.00 -2.90 7.41
N THR A 225 -5.29 -3.91 7.88
CA THR A 225 -4.92 -4.08 9.30
C THR A 225 -3.50 -4.63 9.40
N ALA A 226 -2.88 -4.54 10.59
CA ALA A 226 -1.66 -5.28 10.87
C ALA A 226 -2.04 -6.54 11.66
N HIS A 227 -2.17 -7.66 10.96
CA HIS A 227 -2.54 -8.93 11.53
C HIS A 227 -1.97 -10.09 10.71
N THR A 228 -1.28 -11.01 11.37
CA THR A 228 -0.70 -12.18 10.71
C THR A 228 -1.71 -13.32 10.62
N TYR A 229 -2.16 -13.65 9.41
CA TYR A 229 -3.02 -14.79 9.12
C TYR A 229 -2.19 -15.99 8.74
N LEU A 230 -2.28 -17.06 9.53
CA LEU A 230 -1.56 -18.31 9.27
C LEU A 230 -2.50 -19.40 8.75
N ASP A 231 -1.96 -20.30 7.92
CA ASP A 231 -2.60 -21.54 7.51
C ASP A 231 -2.32 -22.70 8.49
N GLY A 232 -2.74 -23.92 8.13
CA GLY A 232 -2.50 -25.11 8.94
C GLY A 232 -1.03 -25.49 9.10
N HIS A 233 -0.16 -25.01 8.21
CA HIS A 233 1.29 -25.22 8.21
C HIS A 233 2.06 -24.07 8.89
N ARG A 234 1.35 -23.10 9.48
CA ARG A 234 1.92 -21.89 10.10
C ARG A 234 2.63 -20.99 9.09
N VAL A 235 2.18 -21.00 7.84
CA VAL A 235 2.64 -20.10 6.78
C VAL A 235 1.64 -18.97 6.62
N GLU A 236 2.14 -17.76 6.36
CA GLU A 236 1.32 -16.57 6.16
C GLU A 236 0.45 -16.70 4.89
N LYS A 237 -0.83 -16.40 5.03
CA LYS A 237 -1.83 -16.49 3.95
C LYS A 237 -1.73 -15.32 2.98
N ASN A 238 -2.44 -15.44 1.85
CA ASN A 238 -2.47 -14.45 0.78
C ASN A 238 -2.94 -13.05 1.23
N GLU A 239 -3.73 -12.95 2.31
CA GLU A 239 -4.08 -11.66 2.92
C GLU A 239 -2.84 -10.85 3.29
N ASN A 240 -1.73 -11.52 3.64
CA ASN A 240 -0.48 -10.91 4.06
C ASN A 240 0.57 -10.76 2.96
N HIS A 241 0.31 -11.27 1.75
CA HIS A 241 1.28 -11.21 0.67
C HIS A 241 1.21 -9.85 -0.03
N TRP A 242 2.36 -9.24 -0.27
CA TRP A 242 2.45 -7.96 -0.97
C TRP A 242 3.49 -8.06 -2.08
N ILE A 243 3.29 -7.26 -3.12
CA ILE A 243 4.26 -6.98 -4.17
C ILE A 243 4.55 -5.49 -4.07
N ILE A 244 5.83 -5.14 -3.90
CA ILE A 244 6.29 -3.76 -3.97
C ILE A 244 6.56 -3.45 -5.44
N VAL A 245 5.63 -2.71 -6.05
CA VAL A 245 5.59 -2.46 -7.48
C VAL A 245 6.36 -1.20 -7.83
N THR A 246 7.28 -1.32 -8.79
CA THR A 246 8.06 -0.21 -9.36
C THR A 246 7.52 0.21 -10.73
N GLY A 247 7.97 1.37 -11.22
CA GLY A 247 7.65 1.88 -12.55
C GLY A 247 8.17 0.97 -13.67
N ASN A 248 7.45 0.93 -14.79
CA ASN A 248 7.85 0.20 -15.99
C ASN A 248 8.64 1.11 -16.95
N PRO A 249 9.82 0.71 -17.43
CA PRO A 249 10.59 1.51 -18.38
C PRO A 249 9.99 1.57 -19.79
N SER A 250 9.12 0.63 -20.17
CA SER A 250 8.61 0.50 -21.55
C SER A 250 7.37 1.34 -21.85
N ASP A 251 6.65 1.82 -20.84
CA ASP A 251 5.43 2.62 -21.00
C ASP A 251 5.12 3.39 -19.71
N ASP A 252 4.95 4.72 -19.80
CA ASP A 252 4.69 5.60 -18.64
C ASP A 252 3.37 5.28 -17.92
N ILE A 253 2.48 4.50 -18.54
CA ILE A 253 1.14 4.21 -18.02
C ILE A 253 1.10 2.89 -17.23
N ASN A 254 2.01 1.97 -17.54
CA ASN A 254 1.98 0.61 -17.02
C ASN A 254 2.98 0.43 -15.89
N THR A 255 2.68 -0.48 -14.97
CA THR A 255 3.58 -0.86 -13.88
C THR A 255 4.39 -2.09 -14.29
N MET A 256 5.45 -2.41 -13.54
CA MET A 256 6.16 -3.69 -13.75
C MET A 256 5.26 -4.91 -13.51
N PHE A 257 4.15 -4.75 -12.78
CA PHE A 257 3.14 -5.79 -12.59
C PHE A 257 2.35 -6.11 -13.87
N ASP A 258 2.15 -5.12 -14.75
CA ASP A 258 1.41 -5.30 -16.01
C ASP A 258 2.25 -5.97 -17.11
N ARG A 259 3.56 -6.13 -16.87
CA ARG A 259 4.49 -6.72 -17.84
C ARG A 259 4.23 -8.23 -17.96
N PRO A 260 4.07 -8.78 -19.18
CA PRO A 260 4.00 -10.22 -19.38
C PRO A 260 5.27 -10.87 -18.80
N LYS A 261 5.10 -11.98 -18.08
CA LYS A 261 6.26 -12.79 -17.67
C LYS A 261 7.01 -13.20 -18.94
N PRO A 262 8.35 -13.09 -18.96
CA PRO A 262 9.11 -13.66 -20.07
C PRO A 262 8.76 -15.16 -20.17
N PRO A 263 8.62 -15.71 -21.38
CA PRO A 263 8.47 -17.15 -21.54
C PRO A 263 9.65 -17.81 -20.83
N SER A 264 9.37 -18.65 -19.83
CA SER A 264 10.38 -19.47 -19.19
C SER A 264 11.08 -20.27 -20.28
N GLU A 265 12.41 -20.21 -20.31
CA GLU A 265 13.20 -21.16 -21.08
C GLU A 265 12.97 -22.55 -20.47
N ASP A 266 11.93 -23.24 -20.92
CA ASP A 266 11.78 -24.68 -20.78
C ASP A 266 12.83 -25.37 -21.67
N ILE A 267 14.11 -25.17 -21.33
CA ILE A 267 15.20 -25.99 -21.82
C ILE A 267 15.22 -27.22 -20.91
N ASN A 268 14.37 -28.19 -21.21
CA ASN A 268 14.62 -29.61 -20.95
C ASN A 268 13.50 -30.44 -21.59
N GLY A 269 13.78 -30.96 -22.79
CA GLY A 269 12.86 -31.92 -23.41
C GLY A 269 13.00 -32.16 -24.91
N ILE A 270 14.06 -31.70 -25.59
CA ILE A 270 14.37 -32.25 -26.92
C ILE A 270 15.07 -33.59 -26.69
N LYS A 271 14.29 -34.68 -26.69
CA LYS A 271 14.81 -35.99 -27.06
C LYS A 271 15.26 -35.89 -28.51
N CYS A 272 16.57 -35.93 -28.74
CA CYS A 272 17.11 -36.31 -30.02
C CYS A 272 16.86 -37.81 -30.22
N ASP A 273 16.26 -38.14 -31.36
CA ASP A 273 16.17 -39.41 -32.10
C ASP A 273 16.21 -40.74 -31.33
#